data_AF-A0AAU8Y7F6-F1
#
_entry.id   AF-A0AAU8Y7F6-F1
#
_cell.length_a   1.000
_cell.length_b   1.000
_cell.length_c   1.000
_cell.angle_alpha   90.00
_cell.angle_beta   90.00
_cell.angle_gamma   90.00
#
_symmetry.space_group_name_H-M   'P 1'
#
loop_
_entity.id
_entity.type
_entity.pdbx_description
1 polymer ?
#
loop_
_entity_poly.entity_id
_entity_poly.type
_entity_poly.pdbx_seq_one_letter_code
_entity_poly.pdbx_strand_id
1 'polypeptide(L)' 'MMKSVDRHLAAYGSEMDFLASSIALMEWQGRQIDAGQVAGNMSEQQSRLFFARLRYFRQLYQAAAAAEHSL' A
#
# COMPACT_ATOMS: atom_id res chain seq x y z
N MET A 1 4.77 -17.20 -1.49
CA MET A 1 4.39 -15.96 -0.79
C MET A 1 3.58 -15.01 -1.67
N MET A 2 4.05 -14.71 -2.88
CA MET A 2 3.40 -13.89 -3.92
C MET A 2 1.88 -14.14 -4.10
N LYS A 3 1.47 -15.41 -4.24
CA LYS A 3 0.05 -15.80 -4.40
C LYS A 3 -0.89 -15.40 -3.26
N SER A 4 -0.38 -15.15 -2.05
CA SER A 4 -1.18 -14.71 -0.89
C SER A 4 -1.48 -13.21 -0.97
N VAL A 5 -0.47 -12.43 -1.37
CA VAL A 5 -0.56 -10.98 -1.51
C VAL A 5 -1.50 -10.61 -2.63
N ASP A 6 -1.41 -11.28 -3.79
CA ASP A 6 -2.31 -11.06 -4.94
C ASP A 6 -3.78 -11.31 -4.58
N ARG A 7 -4.04 -12.37 -3.79
CA ARG A 7 -5.39 -12.71 -3.32
C ARG A 7 -5.91 -11.69 -2.30
N HIS A 8 -5.03 -11.13 -1.48
CA HIS A 8 -5.40 -10.11 -0.50
C HIS A 8 -5.75 -8.78 -1.19
N LEU A 9 -4.98 -8.39 -2.21
CA LEU A 9 -5.20 -7.20 -3.04
C LEU A 9 -6.53 -7.26 -3.81
N ALA A 10 -6.90 -8.42 -4.36
CA ALA A 10 -8.16 -8.60 -5.08
C ALA A 10 -9.41 -8.50 -4.19
N ALA A 11 -9.28 -8.68 -2.87
CA ALA A 11 -10.40 -8.68 -1.92
C ALA A 11 -10.76 -7.28 -1.37
N TYR A 12 -9.89 -6.28 -1.55
CA TYR A 12 -10.13 -4.90 -1.10
C TYR A 12 -10.72 -4.05 -2.23
N GLY A 13 -11.99 -4.27 -2.53
CA GLY A 13 -12.74 -3.62 -3.60
C GLY A 13 -13.12 -2.14 -3.35
N SER A 14 -12.20 -1.31 -2.86
CA SER A 14 -12.37 0.15 -2.85
C SER A 14 -11.26 0.81 -3.68
N GLU A 15 -11.59 1.86 -4.44
CA GLU A 15 -10.62 2.63 -5.25
C GLU A 15 -9.43 3.10 -4.40
N MET A 16 -9.67 3.37 -3.12
CA MET A 16 -8.65 3.83 -2.17
C MET A 16 -7.67 2.74 -1.75
N ASP A 17 -8.15 1.50 -1.59
CA ASP A 17 -7.27 0.37 -1.25
C ASP A 17 -6.37 0.02 -2.44
N PHE A 18 -6.90 0.07 -3.66
CA PHE A 18 -6.10 -0.09 -4.87
C PHE A 18 -5.01 0.99 -4.99
N LEU A 19 -5.36 2.26 -4.78
CA LEU A 19 -4.41 3.35 -4.84
C LEU A 19 -3.33 3.21 -3.76
N ALA A 20 -3.73 3.03 -2.50
CA ALA A 20 -2.81 2.92 -1.36
C ALA A 20 -1.84 1.74 -1.49
N SER A 21 -2.35 0.58 -1.93
CA SER A 21 -1.50 -0.61 -2.14
C SER A 21 -0.54 -0.44 -3.30
N SER A 22 -0.97 0.18 -4.41
CA SER A 22 -0.10 0.47 -5.56
C SER A 22 1.04 1.42 -5.17
N ILE A 23 0.75 2.50 -4.41
CA ILE A 23 1.79 3.40 -3.91
C ILE A 23 2.77 2.64 -3.00
N ALA A 24 2.27 1.89 -2.02
CA ALA A 24 3.11 1.12 -1.12
C ALA A 24 3.99 0.08 -1.84
N LEU A 25 3.48 -0.55 -2.90
CA LEU A 25 4.24 -1.50 -3.71
C LEU A 25 5.35 -0.80 -4.49
N MET A 26 5.07 0.36 -5.08
CA MET A 26 6.08 1.16 -5.78
C MET A 26 7.22 1.58 -4.84
N GLU A 27 6.88 2.03 -3.63
CA GLU A 27 7.85 2.36 -2.58
C GLU A 27 8.69 1.16 -2.17
N TRP A 28 8.06 0.01 -1.97
CA TRP A 28 8.74 -1.25 -1.64
C TRP A 28 9.71 -1.70 -2.75
N GLN A 29 9.38 -1.43 -4.01
CA GLN A 29 10.26 -1.65 -5.17
C GLN A 29 11.38 -0.58 -5.31
N GLY A 30 11.51 0.34 -4.36
CA GLY A 30 12.55 1.36 -4.32
C GLY A 30 12.22 2.65 -5.08
N ARG A 31 10.99 2.82 -5.59
CA ARG A 31 10.58 4.07 -6.24
C ARG A 31 10.30 5.14 -5.19
N GLN A 32 10.83 6.34 -5.41
CA GLN A 32 10.52 7.49 -4.57
C GLN A 32 9.16 8.06 -4.99
N ILE A 33 8.16 7.95 -4.10
CA ILE A 33 6.83 8.48 -4.31
C ILE A 33 6.50 9.44 -3.17
N ASP A 34 6.08 10.67 -3.51
CA ASP A 34 5.55 11.61 -2.53
C ASP A 34 4.05 11.36 -2.32
N ALA A 35 3.71 10.62 -1.27
CA ALA A 35 2.33 10.34 -0.90
C ALA A 35 1.53 11.60 -0.53
N GLY A 36 2.19 12.68 -0.12
CA GLY A 36 1.55 13.98 0.12
C GLY A 36 1.06 14.60 -1.18
N GLN A 37 1.84 14.51 -2.27
CA GLN A 37 1.42 14.96 -3.60
C GLN A 37 0.28 14.09 -4.15
N VAL A 38 0.32 12.76 -3.92
CA VAL A 38 -0.78 11.86 -4.30
C VAL A 38 -2.10 12.26 -3.62
N ALA A 39 -2.03 12.70 -2.36
CA ALA A 39 -3.20 13.15 -1.61
C ALA A 39 -3.65 14.59 -1.94
N GLY A 40 -2.93 15.34 -2.77
CA GLY A 40 -3.12 16.79 -2.95
C GLY A 40 -4.51 17.23 -3.42
N ASN A 41 -5.21 16.37 -4.17
CA ASN A 41 -6.58 16.63 -4.64
C ASN A 41 -7.67 15.92 -3.83
N MET A 42 -7.29 15.22 -2.76
CA MET A 42 -8.23 14.48 -1.93
C MET A 42 -8.92 15.42 -0.94
N SER A 43 -10.18 15.15 -0.64
CA SER A 43 -10.81 15.74 0.54
C SER A 43 -10.09 15.28 1.81
N GLU A 44 -10.28 16.00 2.91
CA GLU A 44 -9.69 15.64 4.20
C GLU A 44 -10.06 14.20 4.64
N GLN A 45 -11.31 13.78 4.39
CA GLN A 45 -11.76 12.43 4.69
C GLN A 45 -11.10 11.38 3.80
N GLN A 46 -10.97 11.66 2.51
CA GLN A 46 -10.29 10.79 1.55
C GLN A 46 -8.79 10.66 1.87
N SER A 47 -8.12 11.76 2.19
CA SER A 47 -6.71 11.78 2.58
C SER A 47 -6.47 10.97 3.86
N ARG A 48 -7.32 11.12 4.89
CA ARG A 48 -7.26 10.29 6.10
C ARG A 48 -7.39 8.80 5.79
N LEU A 49 -8.35 8.43 4.95
CA LEU A 49 -8.55 7.04 4.54
C LEU A 49 -7.35 6.52 3.75
N PHE A 50 -6.86 7.30 2.78
CA PHE A 50 -5.69 6.98 1.97
C PHE A 50 -4.47 6.69 2.84
N PHE A 51 -4.11 7.59 3.76
CA PHE A 51 -2.94 7.40 4.63
C PHE A 51 -3.10 6.22 5.59
N ALA A 52 -4.31 5.97 6.10
CA ALA A 52 -4.58 4.80 6.93
C ALA A 52 -4.33 3.49 6.17
N ARG A 53 -4.80 3.41 4.91
CA ARG A 53 -4.59 2.25 4.04
C ARG A 53 -3.15 2.13 3.56
N LEU A 54 -2.50 3.24 3.21
CA LEU A 54 -1.11 3.27 2.78
C LEU A 54 -0.19 2.72 3.88
N ARG A 55 -0.40 3.14 5.13
CA ARG A 55 0.32 2.59 6.28
C ARG A 55 0.11 1.09 6.44
N TYR A 56 -1.12 0.61 6.28
CA TYR A 56 -1.43 -0.81 6.36
C TYR A 56 -0.64 -1.61 5.30
N PHE A 57 -0.64 -1.19 4.04
CA PHE A 57 0.08 -1.91 2.97
C PHE A 57 1.61 -1.81 3.10
N ARG A 58 2.15 -0.68 3.55
CA ARG A 58 3.58 -0.56 3.88
C ARG A 58 4.01 -1.61 4.92
N GLN A 59 3.23 -1.75 5.99
CA GLN A 59 3.49 -2.76 7.03
C GLN A 59 3.39 -4.18 6.48
N LEU A 60 2.39 -4.44 5.63
CA LEU A 60 2.21 -5.74 4.98
C LEU A 60 3.43 -6.13 4.14
N TYR A 61 3.94 -5.23 3.29
CA TYR A 61 5.10 -5.51 2.44
C TYR A 61 6.41 -5.60 3.21
N GLN A 62 6.58 -4.81 4.28
CA GLN A 62 7.73 -4.94 5.18
C GLN A 62 7.74 -6.31 5.89
N ALA A 63 6.59 -6.74 6.42
CA ALA A 63 6.46 -8.06 7.03
C ALA A 63 6.71 -9.18 6.02
N ALA A 64 6.28 -8.98 4.77
CA ALA A 64 6.52 -9.94 3.70
C ALA A 64 8.02 -10.15 3.42
N ALA A 65 8.77 -9.05 3.27
CA ALA A 65 10.21 -9.10 3.06
C ALA A 65 10.96 -9.74 4.24
N ALA A 66 10.56 -9.42 5.48
CA ALA A 66 11.19 -9.99 6.67
C ALA A 66 11.05 -11.53 6.75
N ALA A 67 9.89 -12.06 6.36
CA ALA A 67 9.67 -13.50 6.32
C ALA A 67 10.42 -14.20 5.17
N GLU A 68 10.66 -13.53 4.04
CA GLU A 68 11.51 -14.07 2.95
C GLU A 68 12.98 -14.17 3.35
N HIS A 69 13.48 -13.24 4.17
CA HIS A 69 14.87 -13.25 4.66
C HIS A 69 15.12 -14.19 5.86
N SER A 70 14.07 -14.75 6.45
CA SER A 70 14.17 -15.67 7.61
C SER A 70 14.18 -17.16 7.22
N LEU A 71 14.22 -17.46 5.92
CA LEU A 71 14.27 -18.80 5.32
C LEU A 71 15.65 -19.07 4.73
#